data_AF-A0A0B1TP27-F1
#
_entry.id   AF-A0A0B1TP27-F1
#
_cell.length_a   1.000
_cell.length_b   1.000
_cell.length_c   1.000
_cell.angle_alpha   90.00
_cell.angle_beta   90.00
_cell.angle_gamma   90.00
#
_symmetry.space_group_name_H-M   'P 1'
#
loop_
_entity.id
_entity.type
_entity.pdbx_description
1 polymer ?
#
loop_
_entity_poly.entity_id
_entity_poly.type
_entity_poly.pdbx_seq_one_letter_code
_entity_poly.pdbx_strand_id
1 'polypeptide(L)'
;MGMPTQTKQSRRDDIESLGYVLMYFNRGTLPWQGLKAATKRQKYDKISEKKISTSVEELCASYPEAFATYLRYSRTLGFEDTPDYGHLRQLFRNLFHRQGLRYDYLFDWNLLKFVVGKAPSAINSSSNGKNGLNSAEGVMGAHIRKITVLHPREGEVRASDGFRQIQPPLRRTE
;
A
#
# COMPACT_ATOMS: atom_id res chain seq x y z
N MET A 1 -20.23 -31.84 -15.59
CA MET A 1 -19.81 -30.45 -15.39
C MET A 1 -19.21 -30.35 -13.98
N GLY A 2 -17.87 -30.42 -13.87
CA GLY A 2 -17.20 -30.44 -12.57
C GLY A 2 -17.31 -29.06 -11.91
N MET A 3 -17.81 -29.02 -10.68
CA MET A 3 -17.70 -27.82 -9.84
C MET A 3 -16.20 -27.51 -9.68
N PRO A 4 -15.76 -26.23 -9.79
CA PRO A 4 -14.44 -25.89 -9.30
C PRO A 4 -14.47 -26.17 -7.80
N THR A 5 -13.73 -27.20 -7.37
CA THR A 5 -13.54 -27.48 -5.95
C THR A 5 -12.99 -26.21 -5.33
N GLN A 6 -13.68 -25.68 -4.32
CA GLN A 6 -13.12 -24.65 -3.49
C GLN A 6 -11.87 -25.26 -2.84
N THR A 7 -10.71 -24.97 -3.41
CA THR A 7 -9.44 -25.47 -2.91
C THR A 7 -9.27 -24.90 -1.51
N LYS A 8 -8.91 -25.75 -0.55
CA LYS A 8 -8.67 -25.31 0.83
C LYS A 8 -7.66 -24.15 0.80
N GLN A 9 -7.91 -23.11 1.61
CA GLN A 9 -6.97 -22.02 1.80
C GLN A 9 -5.85 -22.44 2.75
N SER A 10 -4.69 -21.87 2.56
CA SER A 10 -3.45 -22.14 3.29
C SER A 10 -2.63 -20.86 3.46
N ARG A 11 -1.46 -20.95 4.10
CA ARG A 11 -0.58 -19.80 4.38
C ARG A 11 -0.19 -19.00 3.13
N ARG A 12 -0.03 -19.66 1.98
CA ARG A 12 0.30 -18.97 0.72
C ARG A 12 -0.81 -18.03 0.26
N ASP A 13 -2.06 -18.40 0.50
CA ASP A 13 -3.23 -17.63 0.10
C ASP A 13 -3.28 -16.32 0.90
N ASP A 14 -2.93 -16.37 2.18
CA ASP A 14 -2.78 -15.17 3.02
C ASP A 14 -1.66 -14.25 2.52
N ILE A 15 -0.47 -14.81 2.21
CA ILE A 15 0.65 -14.02 1.66
C ILE A 15 0.25 -13.38 0.33
N GLU A 16 -0.34 -14.13 -0.60
CA GLU A 16 -0.78 -13.58 -1.89
C GLU A 16 -1.84 -12.47 -1.70
N SER A 17 -2.80 -12.70 -0.79
CA SER A 17 -3.83 -11.72 -0.47
C SER A 17 -3.26 -10.41 0.08
N LEU A 18 -2.22 -10.48 0.93
CA LEU A 18 -1.53 -9.31 1.44
C LEU A 18 -0.82 -8.55 0.32
N GLY A 19 -0.21 -9.26 -0.65
CA GLY A 19 0.35 -8.63 -1.86
C GLY A 19 -0.69 -7.83 -2.65
N TYR A 20 -1.91 -8.35 -2.79
CA TYR A 20 -3.01 -7.62 -3.41
C TYR A 20 -3.46 -6.40 -2.60
N VAL A 21 -3.46 -6.47 -1.27
CA VAL A 21 -3.76 -5.31 -0.40
C VAL A 21 -2.70 -4.21 -0.56
N LEU A 22 -1.42 -4.58 -0.60
CA LEU A 22 -0.34 -3.62 -0.83
C LEU A 22 -0.47 -2.94 -2.22
N MET A 23 -0.79 -3.71 -3.25
CA MET A 23 -1.04 -3.16 -4.59
C MET A 23 -2.31 -2.30 -4.65
N TYR A 24 -3.34 -2.64 -3.87
CA TYR A 24 -4.52 -1.80 -3.73
C TYR A 24 -4.16 -0.43 -3.14
N PHE A 25 -3.36 -0.36 -2.08
CA PHE A 25 -2.92 0.94 -1.54
C PHE A 25 -2.11 1.76 -2.54
N ASN A 26 -1.23 1.11 -3.31
CA ASN A 26 -0.43 1.76 -4.34
C ASN A 26 -1.26 2.32 -5.52
N ARG A 27 -2.28 1.58 -5.94
CA ARG A 27 -3.07 1.86 -7.15
C ARG A 27 -4.39 2.58 -6.88
N GLY A 28 -4.91 2.49 -5.66
CA GLY A 28 -6.26 2.89 -5.28
C GLY A 28 -7.36 1.91 -5.73
N THR A 29 -7.14 1.16 -6.83
CA THR A 29 -8.03 0.10 -7.30
C THR A 29 -7.25 -1.08 -7.90
N LEU A 30 -7.89 -2.25 -7.91
CA LEU A 30 -7.39 -3.48 -8.53
C LEU A 30 -8.20 -3.79 -9.81
N PRO A 31 -7.58 -4.41 -10.83
CA PRO A 31 -8.22 -4.65 -12.14
C PRO A 31 -9.50 -5.51 -12.10
N TRP A 32 -9.71 -6.26 -11.03
CA TRP A 32 -10.89 -7.11 -10.81
C TRP A 32 -11.97 -6.48 -9.91
N GLN A 33 -11.83 -5.20 -9.54
CA GLN A 33 -12.88 -4.47 -8.82
C GLN A 33 -13.97 -3.97 -9.78
N GLY A 34 -15.20 -3.80 -9.28
CA GLY A 34 -16.31 -3.23 -10.04
C GLY A 34 -16.93 -4.14 -11.12
N LEU A 35 -16.48 -5.39 -11.25
CA LEU A 35 -17.04 -6.34 -12.22
C LEU A 35 -18.53 -6.64 -11.92
N LYS A 36 -19.38 -6.45 -12.93
CA LYS A 36 -20.83 -6.70 -12.85
C LYS A 36 -21.16 -8.16 -13.19
N ALA A 37 -22.07 -8.76 -12.43
CA ALA A 37 -22.59 -10.11 -12.65
C ALA A 37 -24.00 -10.24 -12.07
N ALA A 38 -24.81 -11.15 -12.62
CA ALA A 38 -26.20 -11.35 -12.16
C ALA A 38 -26.27 -12.14 -10.85
N THR A 39 -25.30 -13.03 -10.61
CA THR A 39 -25.25 -13.84 -9.39
C THR A 39 -23.92 -13.72 -8.68
N LYS A 40 -23.90 -14.02 -7.37
CA LYS A 40 -22.68 -14.02 -6.54
C LYS A 40 -21.62 -14.99 -7.08
N ARG A 41 -22.05 -16.17 -7.54
CA ARG A 41 -21.17 -17.18 -8.15
C ARG A 41 -20.48 -16.63 -9.41
N GLN A 42 -21.26 -16.11 -10.36
CA GLN A 42 -20.72 -15.50 -11.57
C GLN A 42 -19.78 -14.32 -11.27
N LYS A 43 -20.07 -13.55 -10.21
CA LYS A 43 -19.18 -12.47 -9.77
C LYS A 43 -17.81 -13.00 -9.35
N TYR A 44 -17.77 -14.07 -8.55
CA TYR A 44 -16.51 -14.68 -8.14
C TYR A 44 -15.77 -15.33 -9.30
N ASP A 45 -16.48 -16.00 -10.21
CA ASP A 45 -15.88 -16.60 -11.40
C ASP A 45 -15.19 -15.52 -12.26
N LYS A 46 -15.87 -14.38 -12.52
CA LYS A 46 -15.27 -13.24 -13.24
C LYS A 46 -14.07 -12.62 -12.52
N ILE A 47 -14.15 -12.48 -11.20
CA ILE A 47 -13.02 -11.97 -10.40
C ILE A 47 -11.83 -12.92 -10.49
N SER A 48 -12.08 -14.22 -10.39
CA SER A 48 -11.05 -15.26 -10.48
C SER A 48 -10.37 -15.24 -11.85
N GLU A 49 -11.16 -15.25 -12.92
CA GLU A 49 -10.67 -15.16 -14.30
C GLU A 49 -9.85 -13.89 -14.53
N LYS A 50 -10.33 -12.74 -14.01
CA LYS A 50 -9.59 -11.47 -14.14
C LYS A 50 -8.28 -11.48 -13.35
N LYS A 51 -8.23 -12.11 -12.17
CA LYS A 51 -7.00 -12.30 -11.40
C LYS A 51 -5.98 -13.18 -12.13
N ILE A 52 -6.44 -14.27 -12.75
CA ILE A 52 -5.59 -15.21 -13.51
C ILE A 52 -5.03 -14.56 -14.76
N SER A 53 -5.86 -13.80 -15.49
CA SER A 53 -5.44 -13.13 -16.74
C SER A 53 -4.57 -11.89 -16.52
N THR A 54 -4.60 -11.29 -15.33
CA THR A 54 -3.73 -10.16 -15.00
C THR A 54 -2.37 -10.68 -14.53
N SER A 55 -1.33 -10.44 -15.33
CA SER A 55 0.05 -10.83 -14.96
C SER A 55 0.56 -10.03 -13.76
N VAL A 56 1.59 -10.54 -13.07
CA VAL A 56 2.20 -9.80 -11.95
C VAL A 56 2.84 -8.52 -12.46
N GLU A 57 3.47 -8.61 -13.63
CA GLU A 57 4.14 -7.52 -14.33
C GLU A 57 3.15 -6.41 -14.71
N GLU A 58 1.98 -6.76 -15.24
CA GLU A 58 0.91 -5.80 -15.53
C GLU A 58 0.37 -5.14 -14.25
N LEU A 59 0.13 -5.95 -13.20
CA LEU A 59 -0.41 -5.43 -11.94
C LEU A 59 0.57 -4.46 -11.26
N CYS A 60 1.85 -4.78 -11.28
CA CYS A 60 2.92 -4.04 -10.60
C CYS A 60 3.63 -3.01 -11.48
N ALA A 61 3.20 -2.85 -12.74
CA ALA A 61 3.82 -1.91 -13.67
C ALA A 61 3.90 -0.50 -13.06
N SER A 62 5.07 0.14 -13.23
CA SER A 62 5.40 1.48 -12.69
C SER A 62 5.52 1.57 -11.16
N TYR A 63 5.51 0.45 -10.44
CA TYR A 63 5.81 0.38 -9.01
C TYR A 63 7.14 -0.34 -8.76
N PRO A 64 7.78 -0.15 -7.58
CA PRO A 64 9.04 -0.80 -7.27
C PRO A 64 9.00 -2.34 -7.40
N GLU A 65 10.07 -2.92 -7.93
CA GLU A 65 10.18 -4.36 -8.24
C GLU A 65 9.95 -5.28 -7.02
N ALA A 66 10.10 -4.76 -5.79
CA ALA A 66 9.79 -5.49 -4.57
C ALA A 66 8.35 -6.02 -4.53
N PHE A 67 7.37 -5.28 -5.07
CA PHE A 67 5.97 -5.71 -5.12
C PHE A 67 5.76 -6.89 -6.07
N ALA A 68 6.36 -6.83 -7.26
CA ALA A 68 6.32 -7.92 -8.23
C ALA A 68 7.03 -9.17 -7.68
N THR A 69 8.21 -8.98 -7.08
CA THR A 69 8.98 -10.06 -6.46
C THR A 69 8.18 -10.75 -5.34
N TYR A 70 7.52 -9.99 -4.48
CA TYR A 70 6.66 -10.50 -3.42
C TYR A 70 5.52 -11.38 -3.98
N LEU A 71 4.80 -10.90 -4.99
CA LEU A 71 3.67 -11.63 -5.59
C LEU A 71 4.12 -12.88 -6.39
N ARG A 72 5.28 -12.82 -7.05
CA ARG A 72 5.84 -14.03 -7.69
C ARG A 72 6.21 -15.06 -6.64
N TYR A 73 6.89 -14.66 -5.57
CA TYR A 73 7.23 -15.54 -4.46
C TYR A 73 5.98 -16.18 -3.82
N SER A 74 4.91 -15.41 -3.60
CA SER A 74 3.69 -15.95 -3.00
C SER A 74 3.06 -17.05 -3.86
N ARG A 75 3.09 -16.88 -5.20
CA ARG A 75 2.55 -17.84 -6.17
C ARG A 75 3.42 -19.10 -6.34
N THR A 76 4.69 -19.07 -5.93
CA THR A 76 5.57 -20.25 -5.99
C THR A 76 5.41 -21.19 -4.79
N LEU A 77 4.74 -20.77 -3.72
CA LEU A 77 4.57 -21.57 -2.51
C LEU A 77 3.61 -22.76 -2.73
N GLY A 78 4.05 -23.93 -2.28
CA GLY A 78 3.22 -25.12 -2.10
C GLY A 78 2.18 -24.94 -1.00
N PHE A 79 1.20 -25.85 -0.95
CA PHE A 79 0.08 -25.79 0.01
C PHE A 79 0.55 -25.90 1.47
N GLU A 80 1.51 -26.79 1.75
CA GLU A 80 2.07 -27.03 3.09
C GLU A 80 3.33 -26.19 3.38
N ASP A 81 3.80 -25.38 2.42
CA ASP A 81 5.05 -24.64 2.58
C ASP A 81 4.93 -23.60 3.69
N THR A 82 6.05 -23.40 4.41
CA THR A 82 6.19 -22.29 5.35
C THR A 82 6.80 -21.11 4.61
N PRO A 83 6.11 -19.97 4.47
CA PRO A 83 6.69 -18.80 3.83
C PRO A 83 7.93 -18.28 4.58
N ASP A 84 9.00 -17.92 3.87
CA ASP A 84 10.09 -17.12 4.43
C ASP A 84 9.64 -15.67 4.65
N TYR A 85 9.01 -15.45 5.80
CA TYR A 85 8.57 -14.12 6.23
C TYR A 85 9.75 -13.14 6.42
N GLY A 86 10.95 -13.64 6.70
CA GLY A 86 12.16 -12.83 6.84
C GLY A 86 12.54 -12.19 5.52
N HIS A 87 12.62 -13.00 4.46
CA HIS A 87 12.84 -12.56 3.09
C HIS A 87 11.78 -11.53 2.65
N LEU A 88 10.50 -11.84 2.83
CA LEU A 88 9.40 -10.97 2.42
C LEU A 88 9.47 -9.58 3.09
N ARG A 89 9.77 -9.53 4.39
CA ARG A 89 10.00 -8.26 5.11
C ARG A 89 11.25 -7.54 4.60
N GLN A 90 12.32 -8.28 4.31
CA GLN A 90 13.58 -7.68 3.87
C GLN A 90 13.46 -7.01 2.49
N LEU A 91 12.63 -7.53 1.58
CA LEU A 91 12.33 -6.88 0.30
C LEU A 91 11.89 -5.42 0.50
N PHE A 92 10.89 -5.21 1.35
CA PHE A 92 10.34 -3.87 1.58
C PHE A 92 11.24 -3.01 2.47
N ARG A 93 11.95 -3.58 3.45
CA ARG A 93 12.95 -2.84 4.24
C ARG A 93 14.07 -2.30 3.36
N ASN A 94 14.59 -3.12 2.45
CA ASN A 94 15.61 -2.70 1.49
C ASN A 94 15.10 -1.60 0.58
N LEU A 95 13.89 -1.73 0.06
CA LEU A 95 13.25 -0.68 -0.74
C LEU A 95 13.12 0.62 0.07
N PHE A 96 12.60 0.54 1.29
CA PHE A 96 12.39 1.68 2.18
C PHE A 96 13.70 2.44 2.47
N HIS A 97 14.78 1.72 2.77
CA HIS A 97 16.11 2.32 2.97
C HIS A 97 16.66 2.97 1.70
N ARG A 98 16.52 2.32 0.52
CA ARG A 98 16.98 2.90 -0.76
C ARG A 98 16.25 4.17 -1.14
N GLN A 99 15.00 4.33 -0.70
CA GLN A 99 14.20 5.54 -0.88
C GLN A 99 14.54 6.63 0.15
N GLY A 100 15.51 6.39 1.05
CA GLY A 100 15.90 7.36 2.09
C GLY A 100 14.82 7.57 3.16
N LEU A 101 13.83 6.68 3.25
CA LEU A 101 12.75 6.80 4.22
C LEU A 101 13.21 6.36 5.62
N ARG A 102 12.67 7.02 6.64
CA ARG A 102 12.98 6.76 8.06
C ARG A 102 11.82 6.05 8.73
N TYR A 103 12.15 5.09 9.58
CA TYR A 103 11.15 4.34 10.33
C TYR A 103 10.77 5.11 11.61
N ASP A 104 10.03 6.20 11.43
CA ASP A 104 9.64 7.15 12.49
C ASP A 104 8.17 7.03 12.90
N TYR A 105 7.45 6.06 12.33
CA TYR A 105 6.01 5.83 12.54
C TYR A 105 5.11 7.01 12.13
N LEU A 106 5.59 7.88 11.22
CA LEU A 106 4.79 8.95 10.63
C LEU A 106 4.12 8.48 9.34
N PHE A 107 2.81 8.23 9.42
CA PHE A 107 1.98 7.85 8.27
C PHE A 107 1.25 9.06 7.69
N ASP A 108 0.67 8.90 6.49
CA ASP A 108 -0.03 9.98 5.79
C ASP A 108 -1.12 10.65 6.65
N TRP A 109 -1.85 9.88 7.45
CA TRP A 109 -2.89 10.42 8.34
C TRP A 109 -2.34 11.19 9.55
N ASN A 110 -1.07 11.00 9.92
CA ASN A 110 -0.42 11.83 10.93
C ASN A 110 -0.18 13.25 10.39
N LEU A 111 0.17 13.37 9.10
CA LEU A 111 0.46 14.64 8.44
C LEU A 111 -0.80 15.48 8.20
N LEU A 112 -1.96 14.84 7.97
CA LEU A 112 -3.24 15.53 7.81
C LEU A 112 -3.60 16.39 9.04
N LYS A 113 -3.18 15.97 10.25
CA LYS A 113 -3.44 16.72 11.48
C LYS A 113 -2.66 18.04 11.55
N PHE A 114 -1.50 18.13 10.90
CA PHE A 114 -0.67 19.33 10.90
C PHE A 114 -1.07 20.34 9.82
N VAL A 115 -1.64 19.88 8.69
CA VAL A 115 -2.09 20.76 7.59
C VAL A 115 -3.43 21.42 7.93
N VAL A 116 -4.37 20.69 8.57
CA VAL A 116 -5.68 21.24 8.95
C VAL A 116 -5.58 22.23 10.12
N GLY A 117 -4.56 22.12 10.98
CA GLY A 117 -4.34 23.01 12.13
C GLY A 117 -3.64 24.34 11.82
N LYS A 118 -3.25 24.60 10.57
CA LYS A 118 -2.49 25.80 10.17
C LYS A 118 -3.14 26.49 8.96
N ALA A 119 -4.45 26.71 9.01
CA ALA A 119 -5.06 27.75 8.19
C ALA A 119 -4.56 29.12 8.73
N PRO A 120 -4.10 30.05 7.88
CA PRO A 120 -3.74 31.38 8.34
C PRO A 120 -5.02 32.08 8.82
N SER A 121 -5.03 32.53 10.08
CA SER A 121 -6.03 33.47 10.60
C SER A 121 -5.94 34.77 9.79
N ALA A 122 -6.70 34.85 8.71
CA ALA A 122 -6.90 36.07 7.96
C ALA A 122 -7.96 36.92 8.68
N ILE A 123 -7.46 37.95 9.35
CA ILE A 123 -7.97 39.34 9.45
C ILE A 123 -9.49 39.51 9.64
N ASN A 124 -9.78 40.11 10.80
CA ASN A 124 -11.06 40.63 11.26
C ASN A 124 -11.61 41.74 10.34
N SER A 125 -12.83 41.58 9.81
CA SER A 125 -13.72 42.69 9.47
C SER A 125 -15.19 42.22 9.45
N SER A 126 -16.00 42.91 10.26
CA SER A 126 -17.41 42.70 10.59
C SER A 126 -18.39 42.62 9.40
N SER A 127 -19.40 41.73 9.48
CA SER A 127 -20.83 42.08 9.28
C SER A 127 -21.80 40.89 9.48
N ASN A 128 -22.72 41.11 10.43
CA ASN A 128 -24.12 40.64 10.60
C ASN A 128 -24.81 39.73 9.55
N GLY A 129 -25.58 38.71 10.00
CA GLY A 129 -26.82 38.26 9.33
C GLY A 129 -27.08 36.75 9.05
N LYS A 130 -27.95 36.13 9.87
CA LYS A 130 -29.03 35.11 9.61
C LYS A 130 -28.82 33.82 8.76
N ASN A 131 -29.24 32.71 9.39
CA ASN A 131 -29.98 31.50 8.90
C ASN A 131 -29.45 30.58 7.78
N GLY A 132 -29.53 29.26 8.02
CA GLY A 132 -29.71 28.24 6.98
C GLY A 132 -29.12 26.86 7.28
N LEU A 133 -29.98 25.87 7.56
CA LEU A 133 -29.68 24.44 7.34
C LEU A 133 -29.46 24.20 5.83
N ASN A 134 -28.48 23.37 5.45
CA ASN A 134 -28.63 22.26 4.48
C ASN A 134 -27.32 21.51 4.24
N SER A 135 -27.44 20.18 4.12
CA SER A 135 -26.43 19.23 3.64
C SER A 135 -25.77 19.68 2.32
N ALA A 136 -24.48 19.41 2.16
CA ALA A 136 -23.95 18.79 0.95
C ALA A 136 -22.51 18.33 1.14
N GLU A 137 -22.26 17.16 0.57
CA GLU A 137 -20.98 16.57 0.22
C GLU A 137 -19.94 17.57 -0.27
N GLY A 138 -18.67 17.34 0.09
CA GLY A 138 -17.59 18.15 -0.45
C GLY A 138 -16.27 18.05 0.30
N VAL A 139 -15.83 16.86 0.69
CA VAL A 139 -14.42 16.70 1.08
C VAL A 139 -13.62 16.60 -0.21
N MET A 140 -13.31 17.77 -0.77
CA MET A 140 -12.42 17.93 -1.90
C MET A 140 -11.12 17.16 -1.66
N GLY A 141 -10.72 16.41 -2.66
CA GLY A 141 -9.55 15.55 -2.65
C GLY A 141 -8.31 16.32 -2.23
N ALA A 142 -7.94 16.16 -0.96
CA ALA A 142 -6.54 16.17 -0.61
C ALA A 142 -5.91 15.07 -1.47
N HIS A 143 -5.14 15.47 -2.48
CA HIS A 143 -4.16 14.60 -3.10
C HIS A 143 -3.28 14.10 -1.95
N ILE A 144 -3.69 12.98 -1.35
CA ILE A 144 -2.78 12.09 -0.64
C ILE A 144 -1.71 11.89 -1.69
N ARG A 145 -0.54 12.50 -1.44
CA ARG A 145 0.61 12.29 -2.29
C ARG A 145 0.69 10.79 -2.37
N LYS A 146 0.39 10.26 -3.56
CA LYS A 146 0.64 8.86 -3.88
C LYS A 146 2.03 8.57 -3.30
N ILE A 147 2.30 7.33 -2.99
CA ILE A 147 3.69 6.85 -2.99
C ILE A 147 4.15 6.92 -4.47
N THR A 148 4.17 8.13 -5.04
CA THR A 148 4.94 8.51 -6.20
C THR A 148 6.33 8.50 -5.62
N VAL A 149 7.05 7.43 -5.92
CA VAL A 149 8.50 7.41 -5.94
C VAL A 149 8.94 8.78 -6.44
N LEU A 150 9.43 9.61 -5.53
CA LEU A 150 10.04 10.87 -5.93
C LEU A 150 11.26 10.45 -6.74
N HIS A 151 11.18 10.58 -8.06
CA HIS A 151 12.39 10.63 -8.88
C HIS A 151 13.30 11.69 -8.23
N PRO A 152 14.56 11.36 -7.91
CA PRO A 152 15.48 12.36 -7.38
C PRO A 152 15.56 13.49 -8.40
N ARG A 153 15.30 14.72 -7.97
CA ARG A 153 15.62 15.88 -8.79
C ARG A 153 17.15 15.94 -8.89
N GLU A 154 17.65 16.05 -10.11
CA GLU A 154 19.06 16.27 -10.35
C GLU A 154 19.53 17.48 -9.52
N GLY A 155 20.49 17.27 -8.62
CA GLY A 155 21.19 18.37 -7.95
C GLY A 155 21.41 18.31 -6.44
N GLU A 156 20.98 17.28 -5.69
CA GLU A 156 21.22 17.28 -4.24
C GLU A 156 22.47 16.49 -3.85
N VAL A 157 23.42 17.26 -3.32
CA VAL A 157 24.83 16.92 -3.09
C VAL A 157 24.97 15.93 -1.94
N ARG A 158 25.83 14.91 -2.12
CA ARG A 158 26.23 13.95 -1.09
C ARG A 158 26.77 14.67 0.15
N ALA A 159 26.08 14.57 1.28
CA ALA A 159 26.69 14.75 2.59
C ALA A 159 27.18 13.37 3.08
N SER A 160 28.47 13.12 2.83
CA SER A 160 29.28 12.26 3.68
C SER A 160 29.25 12.80 5.11
N ASP A 161 28.87 11.98 6.08
CA ASP A 161 29.61 11.78 7.33
C ASP A 161 28.92 10.75 8.23
N GLY A 162 29.76 9.97 8.91
CA GLY A 162 29.41 8.70 9.50
C GLY A 162 28.36 8.74 10.61
N PHE A 163 27.61 7.65 10.72
CA PHE A 163 26.89 7.33 11.95
C PHE A 163 27.14 5.87 12.32
N ARG A 164 27.86 5.72 13.45
CA ARG A 164 28.15 4.45 14.10
C ARG A 164 26.85 3.71 14.41
N GLN A 165 26.85 2.41 14.10
CA GLN A 165 25.89 1.44 14.61
C GLN A 165 25.88 1.48 16.14
N ILE A 166 24.71 1.74 16.74
CA ILE A 166 24.42 1.27 18.09
C ILE A 166 23.49 0.07 17.91
N GLN A 167 24.06 -1.13 18.04
CA GLN A 167 23.30 -2.35 18.21
C GLN A 167 22.79 -2.43 19.66
N PRO A 168 21.51 -2.79 19.91
CA PRO A 168 21.09 -3.19 21.25
C PRO A 168 21.63 -4.60 21.58
N PRO A 169 21.98 -4.90 22.84
CA PRO A 169 22.60 -6.17 23.21
C PRO A 169 21.61 -7.35 23.11
N LEU A 170 22.11 -8.45 22.55
CA LEU A 170 21.47 -9.76 22.55
C LEU A 170 21.21 -10.21 23.99
N ARG A 171 19.95 -10.55 24.31
CA ARG A 171 19.62 -11.30 25.52
C ARG A 171 20.22 -12.70 25.39
N ARG A 172 21.17 -13.00 26.27
CA ARG A 172 21.77 -14.33 26.44
C ARG A 172 20.76 -15.21 27.18
N THR A 173 20.52 -16.38 26.61
CA THR A 173 19.84 -17.53 27.22
C THR A 173 20.60 -18.01 28.45
N GLU A 174 19.88 -18.24 29.55
CA GLU A 174 19.92 -19.47 30.36
C GLU A 174 18.50 -19.79 30.80
#